data_AF-A0ABC8SSQ6-F1
#
_entry.id   AF-A0ABC8SSQ6-F1
#
_cell.length_a   1.000
_cell.length_b   1.000
_cell.length_c   1.000
_cell.angle_alpha   90.00
_cell.angle_beta   90.00
_cell.angle_gamma   90.00
#
_symmetry.space_group_name_H-M   'P 1'
#
loop_
_entity.id
_entity.type
_entity.pdbx_description
1 polymer ?
#
loop_
_entity_poly.entity_id
_entity_poly.type
_entity_poly.pdbx_seq_one_letter_code
_entity_poly.pdbx_strand_id
1 'polypeptide(L)'
;MYACSLVEFVGHAADIIQKCKMAEENLFSAFLNYFIWLLEMLLVLVEVSPYTCDHENTGDEIPMPTYFRFLALLAFKIFAAEQVDVAILEVGLGGKFDATNVVQTPVVCGITSLGYDHMEILGNTLGEIAGEKAGIFKLGVPAFTVPQPDEAMRVLEAKASQLH
;
A
#
# COMPACT_ATOMS: atom_id res chain seq x y z
N MET A 1 5.28 -17.78 22.32
CA MET A 1 5.77 -16.44 21.89
C MET A 1 5.45 -16.13 20.42
N TYR A 2 5.29 -17.13 19.54
CA TYR A 2 4.96 -16.93 18.10
C TYR A 2 3.47 -16.67 17.76
N ALA A 3 2.54 -16.94 18.67
CA ALA A 3 1.10 -16.76 18.41
C ALA A 3 0.65 -15.30 18.58
N CYS A 4 1.36 -14.50 19.38
CA CYS A 4 1.00 -13.09 19.64
C CYS A 4 1.38 -12.18 18.46
N SER A 5 2.48 -12.50 17.75
CA SER A 5 2.92 -11.76 16.56
C SER A 5 2.05 -12.05 15.32
N LEU A 6 1.44 -13.23 15.24
CA LEU A 6 0.60 -13.61 14.08
C LEU A 6 -0.74 -12.87 14.07
N VAL A 7 -1.31 -12.58 15.25
CA VAL A 7 -2.59 -11.84 15.38
C VAL A 7 -2.40 -10.36 15.02
N GLU A 8 -1.28 -9.74 15.40
CA GLU A 8 -0.92 -8.38 14.97
C GLU A 8 -0.56 -8.33 13.46
N PHE A 9 0.04 -9.40 12.92
CA PHE A 9 0.35 -9.54 11.49
C PHE A 9 -0.93 -9.65 10.65
N VAL A 10 -1.91 -10.43 11.13
CA VAL A 10 -3.25 -10.51 10.51
C VAL A 10 -4.04 -9.22 10.72
N GLY A 11 -3.85 -8.51 11.84
CA GLY A 11 -4.47 -7.19 12.07
C GLY A 11 -4.00 -6.14 11.04
N HIS A 12 -2.70 -5.94 10.89
CA HIS A 12 -2.17 -5.00 9.89
C HIS A 12 -2.44 -5.46 8.44
N ALA A 13 -2.46 -6.78 8.19
CA ALA A 13 -2.89 -7.29 6.89
C ALA A 13 -4.39 -7.08 6.66
N ALA A 14 -5.23 -7.14 7.70
CA ALA A 14 -6.66 -6.88 7.63
C ALA A 14 -6.98 -5.39 7.42
N ASP A 15 -6.11 -4.48 7.89
CA ASP A 15 -6.23 -3.05 7.59
C ASP A 15 -5.94 -2.78 6.09
N ILE A 16 -4.90 -3.40 5.52
CA ILE A 16 -4.65 -3.35 4.06
C ILE A 16 -5.76 -4.08 3.26
N ILE A 17 -6.40 -5.09 3.86
CA ILE A 17 -7.41 -5.96 3.25
C ILE A 17 -8.78 -5.65 3.86
N GLN A 18 -9.32 -4.46 3.59
CA GLN A 18 -10.70 -4.16 3.98
C GLN A 18 -11.67 -5.04 3.17
N LYS A 19 -12.23 -6.04 3.86
CA LYS A 19 -13.18 -7.08 3.46
C LYS A 19 -14.09 -6.71 2.27
N CYS A 20 -13.77 -7.20 1.08
CA CYS A 20 -14.76 -7.51 0.06
C CYS A 20 -14.62 -8.99 -0.32
N LYS A 21 -15.65 -9.77 0.03
CA LYS A 21 -15.90 -11.19 -0.32
C LYS A 21 -15.10 -12.33 0.32
N MET A 22 -14.03 -12.09 1.07
CA MET A 22 -13.35 -13.19 1.78
C MET A 22 -14.05 -13.46 3.11
N ALA A 23 -14.73 -14.61 3.24
CA ALA A 23 -15.24 -15.08 4.53
C ALA A 23 -14.05 -15.20 5.51
N GLU A 24 -14.19 -14.67 6.74
CA GLU A 24 -13.10 -14.55 7.72
C GLU A 24 -12.33 -15.87 7.95
N GLU A 25 -13.02 -17.01 7.85
CA GLU A 25 -12.42 -18.34 8.02
C GLU A 25 -11.51 -18.77 6.86
N ASN A 26 -11.77 -18.30 5.62
CA ASN A 26 -10.94 -18.62 4.46
C ASN A 26 -9.73 -17.68 4.32
N LEU A 27 -9.81 -16.46 4.87
CA LEU A 27 -8.76 -15.46 4.75
C LEU A 27 -7.47 -15.89 5.46
N PHE A 28 -7.57 -16.47 6.66
CA PHE A 28 -6.39 -16.89 7.41
C PHE A 28 -5.64 -18.05 6.74
N SER A 29 -6.38 -19.04 6.21
CA SER A 29 -5.77 -20.18 5.50
C SER A 29 -5.16 -19.74 4.16
N ALA A 30 -5.88 -18.94 3.38
CA ALA A 30 -5.35 -18.34 2.16
C ALA A 30 -4.08 -17.55 2.45
N PHE A 31 -4.12 -16.69 3.47
CA PHE A 31 -2.99 -15.88 3.88
C PHE A 31 -1.75 -16.71 4.19
N LEU A 32 -1.85 -17.75 5.02
CA LEU A 32 -0.72 -18.61 5.33
C LEU A 32 -0.16 -19.32 4.09
N ASN A 33 -1.04 -19.85 3.23
CA ASN A 33 -0.63 -20.54 2.01
C ASN A 33 0.13 -19.60 1.06
N TYR A 34 -0.42 -18.40 0.81
CA TYR A 34 0.22 -17.42 -0.09
C TYR A 34 1.44 -16.75 0.55
N PHE A 35 1.49 -16.64 1.88
CA PHE A 35 2.65 -16.14 2.61
C PHE A 35 3.85 -17.07 2.44
N ILE A 36 3.66 -18.38 2.66
CA ILE A 36 4.71 -19.39 2.44
C ILE A 36 5.15 -19.37 0.97
N TRP A 37 4.19 -19.37 0.05
CA TRP A 37 4.48 -19.28 -1.38
C TRP A 37 5.32 -18.05 -1.75
N LEU A 38 4.98 -16.87 -1.21
CA LEU A 38 5.67 -15.62 -1.51
C LEU A 38 7.08 -15.62 -0.90
N LEU A 39 7.26 -16.18 0.30
CA LEU A 39 8.58 -16.36 0.91
C LEU A 39 9.46 -17.32 0.11
N GLU A 40 8.93 -18.47 -0.31
CA GLU A 40 9.65 -19.42 -1.17
C GLU A 40 10.04 -18.78 -2.50
N MET A 41 9.12 -18.04 -3.14
CA MET A 41 9.40 -17.33 -4.39
C MET A 41 10.49 -16.27 -4.19
N LEU A 42 10.45 -15.48 -3.12
CA LEU A 42 11.46 -14.46 -2.84
C LEU A 42 12.83 -15.08 -2.55
N LEU A 43 12.89 -16.19 -1.81
CA LEU A 43 14.12 -16.95 -1.59
C LEU A 43 14.70 -17.43 -2.93
N VAL A 44 13.87 -17.95 -3.83
CA VAL A 44 14.30 -18.35 -5.18
C VAL A 44 14.76 -17.15 -6.00
N LEU A 45 14.09 -15.99 -5.93
CA LEU A 45 14.53 -14.79 -6.66
C LEU A 45 15.88 -14.25 -6.16
N VAL A 46 16.14 -14.35 -4.86
CA VAL A 46 17.45 -14.03 -4.27
C VAL A 46 18.52 -15.03 -4.70
N GLU A 47 18.17 -16.32 -4.82
CA GLU A 47 19.11 -17.37 -5.28
C GLU A 47 19.36 -17.38 -6.80
N VAL A 48 18.41 -16.92 -7.62
CA VAL A 48 18.45 -17.08 -9.09
C VAL A 48 19.00 -15.86 -9.82
N SER A 49 19.26 -14.71 -9.16
CA SER A 49 19.65 -13.47 -9.86
C SER A 49 20.95 -13.59 -10.70
N PRO A 50 20.89 -13.47 -12.05
CA PRO A 50 22.05 -13.38 -12.91
C PRO A 50 22.08 -12.06 -13.70
N TYR A 51 21.53 -10.96 -13.18
CA TYR A 51 21.48 -9.69 -13.92
C TYR A 51 22.53 -8.68 -13.45
N THR A 52 23.64 -8.68 -14.20
CA THR A 52 24.53 -7.56 -14.43
C THR A 52 23.81 -6.48 -15.24
N CYS A 53 23.66 -5.28 -14.69
CA CYS A 53 23.69 -4.05 -15.48
C CYS A 53 24.49 -3.00 -14.71
N ASP A 54 25.63 -2.65 -15.29
CA ASP A 54 26.61 -1.71 -14.80
C ASP A 54 25.97 -0.41 -14.31
N HIS A 55 26.02 -0.13 -13.01
CA HIS A 55 26.27 1.20 -12.45
C HIS A 55 26.81 1.04 -11.03
N GLU A 56 27.76 1.90 -10.71
CA GLU A 56 28.73 1.79 -9.62
C GLU A 56 28.08 1.57 -8.24
N ASN A 57 28.32 0.38 -7.69
CA ASN A 57 28.71 0.08 -6.30
C ASN A 57 27.79 0.59 -5.16
N THR A 58 26.76 -0.20 -4.83
CA THR A 58 26.35 -0.51 -3.45
C THR A 58 25.67 -1.88 -3.38
N GLY A 59 26.40 -2.93 -2.96
CA GLY A 59 25.87 -4.21 -2.45
C GLY A 59 24.93 -5.00 -3.37
N ASP A 60 25.48 -5.98 -4.10
CA ASP A 60 24.79 -6.90 -5.02
C ASP A 60 23.88 -7.94 -4.32
N GLU A 61 23.01 -7.51 -3.42
CA GLU A 61 21.90 -8.32 -2.90
C GLU A 61 20.60 -7.61 -3.26
N ILE A 62 19.63 -8.31 -3.87
CA ILE A 62 18.27 -7.78 -3.98
C ILE A 62 17.73 -7.74 -2.54
N PRO A 63 17.56 -6.56 -1.93
CA PRO A 63 17.14 -6.50 -0.54
C PRO A 63 15.71 -7.02 -0.46
N MET A 64 15.43 -7.85 0.55
CA MET A 64 14.07 -8.26 0.86
C MET A 64 13.16 -7.02 0.94
N PRO A 65 11.96 -7.05 0.31
CA PRO A 65 11.06 -5.91 0.36
C PRO A 65 10.77 -5.56 1.81
N THR A 66 10.73 -4.26 2.10
CA THR A 66 10.32 -3.79 3.42
C THR A 66 8.94 -4.35 3.77
N TYR A 67 8.69 -4.57 5.06
CA TYR A 67 7.51 -5.26 5.59
C TYR A 67 6.19 -4.88 4.88
N PHE A 68 5.92 -3.58 4.71
CA PHE A 68 4.68 -3.12 4.05
C PHE A 68 4.62 -3.42 2.55
N ARG A 69 5.76 -3.41 1.84
CA ARG A 69 5.82 -3.81 0.42
C ARG A 69 5.55 -5.29 0.28
N PHE A 70 6.09 -6.10 1.18
CA PHE A 70 5.80 -7.53 1.22
C PHE A 70 4.30 -7.80 1.45
N LEU A 71 3.69 -7.12 2.43
CA LEU A 71 2.25 -7.26 2.69
C LEU A 71 1.38 -6.80 1.51
N ALA A 72 1.72 -5.70 0.85
CA ALA A 72 0.99 -5.24 -0.32
C ALA A 72 1.05 -6.27 -1.46
N LEU A 73 2.23 -6.85 -1.73
CA LEU A 73 2.39 -7.92 -2.72
C LEU A 73 1.55 -9.16 -2.38
N LEU A 74 1.55 -9.55 -1.11
CA LEU A 74 0.75 -10.67 -0.62
C LEU A 74 -0.76 -10.40 -0.80
N ALA A 75 -1.22 -9.20 -0.45
CA ALA A 75 -2.61 -8.78 -0.65
C ALA A 75 -3.02 -8.85 -2.13
N PHE A 76 -2.20 -8.30 -3.04
CA PHE A 76 -2.47 -8.39 -4.48
C PHE A 76 -2.52 -9.84 -4.98
N LYS A 77 -1.62 -10.70 -4.50
CA LYS A 77 -1.62 -12.11 -4.86
C LYS A 77 -2.90 -12.81 -4.41
N ILE A 78 -3.34 -12.55 -3.16
CA ILE A 78 -4.58 -13.09 -2.62
C ILE A 78 -5.77 -12.62 -3.45
N PHE A 79 -5.90 -11.31 -3.71
CA PHE A 79 -7.00 -10.76 -4.51
C PHE A 79 -7.08 -11.35 -5.91
N ALA A 80 -5.94 -11.53 -6.57
CA ALA A 80 -5.89 -12.14 -7.89
C ALA A 80 -6.27 -13.62 -7.87
N ALA A 81 -5.82 -14.37 -6.86
CA ALA A 81 -6.09 -15.81 -6.76
C ALA A 81 -7.54 -16.11 -6.36
N GLU A 82 -8.11 -15.28 -5.49
CA GLU A 82 -9.48 -15.39 -5.01
C GLU A 82 -10.49 -14.73 -5.96
N GLN A 83 -10.02 -14.13 -7.06
CA GLN A 83 -10.83 -13.52 -8.11
C GLN A 83 -11.84 -12.50 -7.56
N VAL A 84 -11.38 -11.62 -6.68
CA VAL A 84 -12.25 -10.59 -6.11
C VAL A 84 -12.71 -9.62 -7.19
N ASP A 85 -14.00 -9.26 -7.18
CA ASP A 85 -14.54 -8.28 -8.14
C ASP A 85 -14.07 -6.85 -7.81
N VAL A 86 -13.88 -6.56 -6.52
CA VAL A 86 -13.50 -5.25 -5.99
C VAL A 86 -12.52 -5.44 -4.84
N ALA A 87 -11.42 -4.70 -4.87
CA ALA A 87 -10.47 -4.59 -3.77
C ALA A 87 -10.48 -3.16 -3.23
N ILE A 88 -10.53 -3.02 -1.90
CA ILE A 88 -10.33 -1.75 -1.20
C ILE A 88 -8.92 -1.79 -0.63
N LEU A 89 -8.09 -0.84 -1.02
CA LEU A 89 -6.69 -0.76 -0.60
C LEU A 89 -6.53 0.42 0.35
N GLU A 90 -6.23 0.13 1.61
CA GLU A 90 -5.83 1.15 2.56
C GLU A 90 -4.35 1.49 2.39
N VAL A 91 -4.05 2.79 2.36
CA VAL A 91 -2.68 3.30 2.29
C VAL A 91 -2.02 3.14 3.66
N GLY A 92 -0.85 2.50 3.72
CA GLY A 92 -0.14 2.31 4.98
C GLY A 92 0.43 3.61 5.55
N LEU A 93 1.22 4.35 4.76
CA LEU A 93 1.78 5.64 5.17
C LEU A 93 1.88 6.64 4.01
N GLY A 94 1.38 7.85 4.26
CA GLY A 94 1.40 8.93 3.27
C GLY A 94 0.43 8.64 2.12
N GLY A 95 0.98 8.30 0.96
CA GLY A 95 0.22 7.98 -0.25
C GLY A 95 1.12 7.91 -1.49
N LYS A 96 1.85 8.98 -1.76
CA LYS A 96 2.71 9.12 -2.95
C LYS A 96 3.68 7.96 -3.16
N PHE A 97 4.35 7.53 -2.10
CA PHE A 97 5.37 6.46 -2.14
C PHE A 97 4.94 5.17 -1.42
N ASP A 98 3.64 5.06 -1.09
CA ASP A 98 3.11 3.88 -0.42
C ASP A 98 3.11 2.66 -1.36
N ALA A 99 3.29 1.46 -0.79
CA ALA A 99 3.34 0.23 -1.55
C ALA A 99 2.04 -0.07 -2.31
N THR A 100 0.90 0.43 -1.83
CA THR A 100 -0.40 0.26 -2.50
C THR A 100 -0.56 1.18 -3.72
N ASN A 101 0.23 2.26 -3.84
CA ASN A 101 0.10 3.25 -4.89
C ASN A 101 0.61 2.79 -6.28
N VAL A 102 0.89 1.50 -6.44
CA VAL A 102 1.24 0.86 -7.71
C VAL A 102 0.04 0.71 -8.66
N VAL A 103 -1.20 0.79 -8.15
CA VAL A 103 -2.41 0.71 -8.98
C VAL A 103 -2.54 1.97 -9.83
N GLN A 104 -2.39 1.83 -11.14
CA GLN A 104 -2.33 2.96 -12.07
C GLN A 104 -3.68 3.65 -12.29
N THR A 105 -4.75 2.86 -12.41
CA THR A 105 -6.11 3.32 -12.72
C THR A 105 -7.12 2.70 -11.76
N PRO A 106 -7.14 3.11 -10.47
CA PRO A 106 -8.20 2.71 -9.57
C PRO A 106 -9.54 3.30 -10.04
N VAL A 107 -10.64 2.66 -9.68
CA VAL A 107 -11.99 3.15 -10.03
C VAL A 107 -12.28 4.49 -9.34
N VAL A 108 -11.75 4.67 -8.14
CA VAL A 108 -11.94 5.85 -7.31
C VAL A 108 -10.81 5.97 -6.29
N CYS A 109 -10.46 7.20 -5.91
CA CYS A 109 -9.56 7.50 -4.80
C CYS A 109 -10.32 8.22 -3.67
N GLY A 110 -9.94 7.96 -2.42
CA GLY A 110 -10.57 8.57 -1.25
C GLY A 110 -9.54 9.06 -0.23
N ILE A 111 -9.74 10.26 0.31
CA ILE A 111 -8.98 10.78 1.45
C ILE A 111 -9.95 11.01 2.62
N THR A 112 -9.67 10.36 3.74
CA THR A 112 -10.41 10.55 5.00
C THR A 112 -9.92 11.80 5.72
N SER A 113 -10.44 12.09 6.92
CA SER A 113 -10.04 13.27 7.70
C SER A 113 -8.52 13.32 7.90
N LEU A 114 -7.91 14.46 7.57
CA LEU A 114 -6.47 14.68 7.71
C LEU A 114 -6.14 15.25 9.08
N GLY A 115 -5.14 14.66 9.73
CA GLY A 115 -4.55 15.12 10.98
C GLY A 115 -3.04 15.31 10.87
N TYR A 116 -2.43 15.74 11.98
CA TYR A 116 -0.98 15.86 12.13
C TYR A 116 -0.33 14.50 12.42
N ASP A 117 -0.44 13.57 11.47
CA ASP A 117 0.07 12.22 11.61
C ASP A 117 1.45 12.10 10.97
N HIS A 118 2.37 11.40 11.63
CA HIS A 118 3.70 11.08 11.10
C HIS A 118 4.48 12.29 10.54
N MET A 119 4.44 13.41 11.26
CA MET A 119 5.03 14.69 10.82
C MET A 119 6.53 14.60 10.47
N GLU A 120 7.26 13.70 11.15
CA GLU A 120 8.68 13.44 10.87
C GLU A 120 8.94 12.90 9.45
N ILE A 121 7.91 12.33 8.82
CA ILE A 121 7.99 11.71 7.48
C ILE A 121 7.18 12.51 6.46
N LEU A 122 5.98 12.96 6.83
CA LEU A 122 5.00 13.56 5.90
C LEU A 122 5.08 15.10 5.82
N GLY A 123 5.80 15.73 6.74
CA GLY A 123 5.92 17.18 6.83
C GLY A 123 5.32 17.76 8.11
N ASN A 124 5.62 19.03 8.36
CA ASN A 124 5.28 19.71 9.61
C ASN A 124 3.97 20.50 9.53
N THR A 125 3.33 20.50 8.37
CA THR A 125 2.11 21.26 8.09
C THR A 125 1.02 20.37 7.52
N LEU A 126 -0.25 20.76 7.67
CA LEU A 126 -1.36 19.98 7.10
C LEU A 126 -1.33 20.01 5.57
N GLY A 127 -0.83 21.09 4.97
CA GLY A 127 -0.65 21.17 3.52
C GLY A 127 0.38 20.18 2.99
N GLU A 128 1.52 20.00 3.67
CA GLU A 128 2.53 19.00 3.30
C GLU A 128 1.99 17.58 3.42
N ILE A 129 1.33 17.27 4.55
CA ILE A 129 0.70 15.96 4.78
C ILE A 129 -0.36 15.70 3.70
N ALA A 130 -1.22 16.68 3.40
CA ALA A 130 -2.21 16.58 2.33
C ALA A 130 -1.56 16.32 0.97
N GLY A 131 -0.43 16.94 0.68
CA GLY A 131 0.33 16.73 -0.56
C GLY A 131 0.85 15.30 -0.70
N GLU A 132 1.41 14.72 0.37
CA GLU A 132 1.85 13.33 0.38
C GLU A 132 0.68 12.35 0.20
N LYS A 133 -0.45 12.58 0.90
CA LYS A 133 -1.64 11.72 0.79
C LYS A 133 -2.34 11.86 -0.57
N ALA A 134 -2.41 13.07 -1.14
CA ALA A 134 -2.93 13.31 -2.49
C ALA A 134 -2.09 12.68 -3.60
N GLY A 135 -0.93 12.11 -3.26
CA GLY A 135 -0.13 11.29 -4.17
C GLY A 135 -0.84 10.04 -4.69
N ILE A 136 -1.96 9.63 -4.08
CA ILE A 136 -2.79 8.53 -4.60
C ILE A 136 -3.72 8.95 -5.73
N PHE A 137 -3.95 10.26 -5.95
CA PHE A 137 -4.82 10.72 -7.04
C PHE A 137 -4.22 10.36 -8.40
N LYS A 138 -5.07 9.89 -9.31
CA LYS A 138 -4.67 9.45 -10.66
C LYS A 138 -5.44 10.22 -11.74
N LEU A 139 -4.79 10.39 -12.89
CA LEU A 139 -5.35 11.12 -14.04
C LEU A 139 -6.68 10.51 -14.47
N GLY A 140 -7.73 11.33 -14.56
CA GLY A 140 -9.06 10.93 -14.99
C GLY A 140 -9.82 10.04 -13.98
N VAL A 141 -9.27 9.80 -12.78
CA VAL A 141 -9.91 8.98 -11.74
C VAL A 141 -10.59 9.88 -10.71
N PRO A 142 -11.88 9.70 -10.41
CA PRO A 142 -12.58 10.53 -9.43
C PRO A 142 -11.93 10.43 -8.05
N ALA A 143 -11.77 11.59 -7.40
CA ALA A 143 -11.22 11.71 -6.05
C ALA A 143 -12.27 12.28 -5.10
N PHE A 144 -12.47 11.64 -3.95
CA PHE A 144 -13.40 12.07 -2.91
C PHE A 144 -12.66 12.37 -1.61
N THR A 145 -13.16 13.34 -0.86
CA THR A 145 -12.67 13.66 0.48
C THR A 145 -13.82 14.15 1.37
N VAL A 146 -13.64 14.04 2.67
CA VAL A 146 -14.52 14.67 3.67
C VAL A 146 -14.14 16.16 3.84
N PRO A 147 -14.95 17.00 4.51
CA PRO A 147 -14.51 18.35 4.87
C PRO A 147 -13.16 18.32 5.60
N GLN A 148 -12.21 19.14 5.13
CA GLN A 148 -10.86 19.24 5.67
C GLN A 148 -10.59 20.67 6.17
N PRO A 149 -9.57 20.88 7.01
CA PRO A 149 -9.02 22.21 7.26
C PRO A 149 -8.61 22.91 5.95
N ASP A 150 -8.81 24.22 5.87
CA ASP A 150 -8.62 25.02 4.64
C ASP A 150 -7.23 24.88 4.01
N GLU A 151 -6.20 24.69 4.83
CA GLU A 151 -4.83 24.47 4.37
C GLU A 151 -4.69 23.16 3.58
N ALA A 152 -5.24 22.08 4.12
CA ALA A 152 -5.23 20.77 3.46
C ALA A 152 -6.16 20.74 2.26
N MET A 153 -7.38 21.28 2.39
CA MET A 153 -8.37 21.26 1.30
C MET A 153 -7.83 21.93 0.03
N ARG A 154 -7.17 23.09 0.17
CA ARG A 154 -6.56 23.79 -0.97
C ARG A 154 -5.53 22.95 -1.71
N VAL A 155 -4.74 22.14 -0.99
CA VAL A 155 -3.75 21.25 -1.60
C VAL A 155 -4.44 20.09 -2.33
N LEU A 156 -5.47 19.49 -1.72
CA LEU A 156 -6.22 18.42 -2.35
C LEU A 156 -6.91 18.88 -3.65
N GLU A 157 -7.59 20.03 -3.61
CA GLU A 157 -8.26 20.63 -4.77
C GLU A 157 -7.28 21.00 -5.88
N ALA A 158 -6.16 21.63 -5.53
CA ALA A 158 -5.12 21.99 -6.49
C ALA A 158 -4.53 20.74 -7.16
N LYS A 159 -4.34 19.65 -6.40
CA LYS A 159 -3.83 18.38 -6.94
C LYS A 159 -4.85 17.69 -7.85
N ALA A 160 -6.11 17.64 -7.44
CA ALA A 160 -7.19 17.07 -8.24
C ALA A 160 -7.36 17.84 -9.57
N SER A 161 -7.34 19.17 -9.53
CA SER A 161 -7.49 20.03 -10.72
C SER A 161 -6.38 19.87 -11.75
N GLN A 162 -5.22 19.31 -11.39
CA GLN A 162 -4.13 18.99 -12.33
C GLN A 162 -4.32 17.63 -13.02
N LEU A 163 -5.23 16.80 -12.51
CA LEU A 163 -5.43 15.41 -12.89
C LEU A 163 -6.82 15.16 -13.49
N HIS A 164 -7.65 16.20 -13.59
CA HIS A 164 -9.01 16.18 -14.17
C HIS A 164 -9.13 17.23 -15.25
#